data_AF-A0A1Y5HB56-F1
#
_entry.id   AF-A0A1Y5HB56-F1
#
_cell.length_a   1.000
_cell.length_b   1.000
_cell.length_c   1.000
_cell.angle_alpha   90.00
_cell.angle_beta   90.00
_cell.angle_gamma   90.00
#
_symmetry.space_group_name_H-M   'P 1'
#
loop_
_entity.id
_entity.type
_entity.pdbx_description
1 polymer ?
#
loop_
_entity_poly.entity_id
_entity_poly.type
_entity_poly.pdbx_seq_one_letter_code
_entity_poly.pdbx_strand_id
1 'polypeptide(L)'
;MTAGQRAERIGEIVAAVNLREEFQDRYSHEFFGGQAQRIGIARALVTDARLLILDEPLNPPQGCAFYARCPSASEKCGLEAPRLEYRSYWNRAPAFIPIESAKGQV
;
A
#
# COMPACT_ATOMS: atom_id res chain seq x y z
N MET A 1 30.35 7.39 -3.47
CA MET A 1 29.16 7.43 -4.33
C MET A 1 29.01 8.82 -4.91
N THR A 2 28.99 8.93 -6.24
CA THR A 2 28.57 10.16 -6.94
C THR A 2 27.05 10.33 -6.85
N ALA A 3 26.54 11.50 -7.25
CA ALA A 3 25.09 11.74 -7.30
C ALA A 3 24.38 10.73 -8.24
N GLY A 4 24.97 10.40 -9.38
CA GLY A 4 24.44 9.41 -10.32
C GLY A 4 24.39 8.00 -9.73
N GLN A 5 25.47 7.57 -9.06
CA GLN A 5 25.52 6.26 -8.38
C GLN A 5 24.49 6.17 -7.23
N ARG A 6 24.14 7.30 -6.60
CA ARG A 6 23.10 7.34 -5.56
C ARG A 6 21.70 7.17 -6.12
N ALA A 7 21.39 7.85 -7.22
CA ALA A 7 20.09 7.72 -7.88
C ALA A 7 19.86 6.27 -8.36
N GLU A 8 20.86 5.68 -9.02
CA GLU A 8 20.82 4.28 -9.48
C GLU A 8 20.56 3.31 -8.33
N ARG A 9 21.31 3.44 -7.22
CA ARG A 9 21.12 2.59 -6.04
C ARG A 9 19.74 2.76 -5.39
N ILE A 10 19.19 3.97 -5.37
CA ILE A 10 17.84 4.22 -4.86
C ILE A 10 16.82 3.51 -5.77
N GLY A 11 16.97 3.60 -7.09
CA GLY A 11 16.10 2.92 -8.05
C GLY A 11 16.09 1.40 -7.85
N GLU A 12 17.26 0.78 -7.68
CA GLU A 12 17.39 -0.65 -7.39
C GLU A 12 16.61 -1.06 -6.13
N ILE A 13 16.77 -0.31 -5.04
CA ILE A 13 16.13 -0.60 -3.75
C ILE A 13 14.60 -0.43 -3.86
N VAL A 14 14.14 0.66 -4.50
CA VAL A 14 12.71 0.96 -4.68
C VAL A 14 12.03 -0.14 -5.49
N ALA A 15 12.68 -0.61 -6.57
CA ALA A 15 12.22 -1.74 -7.36
C ALA A 15 12.20 -3.05 -6.53
N ALA A 16 13.23 -3.30 -5.71
CA ALA A 16 13.33 -4.50 -4.89
C ALA A 16 12.20 -4.62 -3.86
N VAL A 17 11.65 -3.50 -3.39
CA VAL A 17 10.50 -3.50 -2.48
C VAL A 17 9.15 -3.41 -3.20
N ASN A 18 9.10 -3.60 -4.53
CA ASN A 18 7.88 -3.52 -5.33
C ASN A 18 7.16 -2.16 -5.22
N LEU A 19 7.94 -1.08 -5.24
CA LEU A 19 7.46 0.28 -5.42
C LEU A 19 7.83 0.75 -6.83
N ARG A 20 7.00 1.62 -7.40
CA ARG A 20 7.29 2.21 -8.72
C ARG A 20 8.37 3.27 -8.57
N GLU A 21 9.25 3.38 -9.55
CA GLU A 21 10.36 4.33 -9.55
C GLU A 21 9.89 5.80 -9.44
N GLU A 22 8.74 6.11 -10.05
CA GLU A 22 8.02 7.40 -9.92
C GLU A 22 7.67 7.82 -8.48
N PHE A 23 7.82 6.92 -7.50
CA PHE A 23 7.57 7.23 -6.09
C PHE A 23 8.81 7.77 -5.36
N GLN A 24 10.00 7.76 -5.98
CA GLN A 24 11.24 8.18 -5.34
C GLN A 24 11.21 9.64 -4.83
N ASP A 25 10.42 10.49 -5.49
CA ASP A 25 10.31 11.93 -5.18
C ASP A 25 9.11 12.27 -4.29
N ARG A 26 8.35 11.27 -3.81
CA ARG A 26 7.17 11.47 -2.95
C ARG A 26 7.55 11.60 -1.48
N TYR A 27 6.77 12.39 -0.74
CA TYR A 27 6.85 12.49 0.71
C TYR A 27 6.22 11.29 1.41
N SER A 28 6.71 10.96 2.60
CA SER A 28 6.24 9.82 3.41
C SER A 28 4.72 9.77 3.64
N HIS A 29 4.06 10.93 3.71
CA HIS A 29 2.61 11.03 3.92
C HIS A 29 1.77 10.80 2.65
N GLU A 30 2.41 10.71 1.49
CA GLU A 30 1.76 10.45 0.19
C GLU A 30 1.70 8.95 -0.13
N PHE A 31 2.18 8.10 0.78
CA PHE A 31 2.17 6.64 0.65
C PHE A 31 0.99 6.01 1.37
N PHE A 32 0.37 5.03 0.73
CA PHE A 32 -0.62 4.17 1.39
C PHE A 32 0.06 3.25 2.41
N GLY A 33 -0.64 2.82 3.46
CA GLY A 33 -0.02 2.09 4.60
C GLY A 33 0.95 0.97 4.21
N GLY A 34 0.56 0.07 3.30
CA GLY A 34 1.46 -1.00 2.81
C GLY A 34 2.63 -0.50 1.96
N GLN A 35 2.48 0.64 1.27
CA GLN A 35 3.62 1.30 0.61
C GLN A 35 4.56 1.94 1.64
N ALA A 36 4.05 2.55 2.70
CA ALA A 36 4.87 3.12 3.77
C ALA A 36 5.68 2.03 4.52
N GLN A 37 5.09 0.85 4.75
CA GLN A 37 5.80 -0.30 5.31
C GLN A 37 6.96 -0.73 4.39
N ARG A 38 6.73 -0.81 3.08
CA ARG A 38 7.77 -1.10 2.08
C ARG A 38 8.88 -0.06 2.05
N ILE A 39 8.58 1.22 2.27
CA ILE A 39 9.61 2.25 2.45
C ILE A 39 10.44 2.02 3.71
N GLY A 40 9.81 1.60 4.81
CA GLY A 40 10.54 1.19 6.02
C GLY A 40 11.55 0.07 5.73
N ILE A 41 11.14 -0.94 4.98
CA ILE A 41 12.01 -2.05 4.53
C ILE A 41 13.13 -1.51 3.63
N ALA A 42 12.80 -0.70 2.62
CA ALA A 42 13.77 -0.10 1.70
C ALA A 42 14.87 0.67 2.45
N ARG A 43 14.47 1.49 3.45
CA ARG A 43 15.42 2.26 4.25
C ARG A 43 16.39 1.38 5.03
N ALA A 44 15.93 0.24 5.56
CA ALA A 44 16.81 -0.71 6.23
C ALA A 44 17.79 -1.37 5.24
N LEU A 45 17.32 -1.74 4.05
CA LEU A 45 18.15 -2.35 3.00
C LEU A 45 19.24 -1.39 2.48
N VAL A 46 18.97 -0.08 2.38
CA VAL A 46 19.98 0.91 1.99
C VAL A 46 21.18 0.93 2.95
N THR A 47 20.95 0.60 4.22
CA THR A 47 21.98 0.57 5.26
C THR A 47 22.68 -0.78 5.42
N ASP A 48 22.47 -1.72 4.49
CA ASP A 48 22.98 -3.10 4.57
C ASP A 48 22.64 -3.77 5.92
N ALA A 49 21.38 -3.65 6.35
CA ALA A 49 20.91 -4.27 7.58
C ALA A 49 21.13 -5.81 7.54
N ARG A 50 21.87 -6.33 8.52
CA ARG A 50 22.16 -7.78 8.65
C ARG A 50 20.98 -8.60 9.19
N LEU A 51 20.04 -7.96 9.89
CA LEU A 51 18.84 -8.57 10.45
C LEU A 51 17.72 -7.55 10.39
N LEU A 52 16.55 -7.99 9.91
CA LEU A 52 15.34 -7.19 9.82
C LEU A 52 14.20 -7.96 10.49
N ILE A 53 13.63 -7.39 11.55
CA ILE A 53 12.46 -7.95 12.25
C ILE A 53 11.23 -7.21 11.74
N LEU A 54 10.26 -7.95 11.22
CA LEU A 54 9.05 -7.41 10.60
C LEU A 54 7.82 -8.08 11.22
N ASP A 55 6.80 -7.30 11.50
CA ASP A 55 5.49 -7.78 11.91
C ASP A 55 4.59 -7.87 10.67
N GLU A 56 4.22 -9.08 10.30
CA GLU A 56 3.34 -9.42 9.16
C GLU A 56 3.57 -8.60 7.86
N PRO A 57 4.78 -8.55 7.30
CA PRO A 57 5.09 -7.67 6.16
C PRO A 57 4.44 -8.05 4.83
N LEU A 58 3.87 -9.25 4.71
CA LEU A 58 3.42 -9.84 3.44
C LEU A 58 1.98 -10.39 3.49
N ASN A 59 1.20 -10.09 4.52
CA ASN A 59 -0.13 -10.67 4.71
C ASN A 59 -1.24 -9.60 4.64
N PRO A 60 -1.59 -9.10 3.44
CA PRO A 60 -2.84 -8.37 3.31
C PRO A 60 -4.01 -9.31 3.64
N PRO A 61 -5.08 -8.81 4.28
CA PRO A 61 -6.25 -9.64 4.52
C PRO A 61 -6.87 -10.09 3.19
N GLN A 62 -7.44 -11.29 3.17
CA GLN A 62 -8.03 -11.90 1.97
C GLN A 62 -9.14 -11.02 1.36
N GLY A 63 -9.91 -10.33 2.20
CA GLY A 63 -10.94 -9.39 1.80
C GLY A 63 -10.50 -7.92 1.73
N CYS A 64 -11.32 -7.03 2.27
CA CYS A 64 -11.06 -5.60 2.38
C CYS A 64 -9.87 -5.30 3.31
N ALA A 65 -8.86 -4.58 2.80
CA ALA A 65 -7.69 -4.13 3.57
C ALA A 65 -7.99 -3.29 4.82
N PHE A 66 -9.24 -2.84 4.98
CA PHE A 66 -9.67 -1.98 6.08
C PHE A 66 -10.63 -2.67 7.06
N TYR A 67 -11.02 -3.94 6.83
CA TYR A 67 -12.09 -4.58 7.61
C TYR A 67 -11.86 -4.52 9.13
N ALA A 68 -10.62 -4.76 9.58
CA ALA A 68 -10.26 -4.72 11.00
C ALA A 68 -10.35 -3.34 11.66
N ARG A 69 -10.40 -2.26 10.87
CA ARG A 69 -10.48 -0.86 11.35
C ARG A 69 -11.73 -0.13 10.87
N CYS A 70 -12.62 -0.78 10.11
CA CYS A 70 -13.80 -0.15 9.55
C CYS A 70 -14.97 -0.22 10.54
N PRO A 71 -15.59 0.91 10.92
CA PRO A 71 -16.71 0.93 11.88
C PRO A 71 -17.98 0.25 11.33
N SER A 72 -18.05 0.01 10.02
CA SER A 72 -19.19 -0.63 9.34
C SER A 72 -18.81 -2.01 8.75
N ALA A 73 -17.76 -2.65 9.26
CA ALA A 73 -17.32 -3.94 8.75
C ALA A 73 -18.39 -5.03 9.00
N SER A 74 -18.64 -5.85 7.98
CA SER A 74 -19.37 -7.12 8.11
C SER A 74 -18.43 -8.30 7.86
N GLU A 75 -18.87 -9.52 8.16
CA GLU A 75 -18.08 -10.75 8.01
C GLU A 75 -17.54 -10.94 6.58
N LYS A 76 -18.33 -10.55 5.57
CA LYS A 76 -17.93 -10.60 4.16
C LYS A 76 -16.71 -9.74 3.85
N CYS A 77 -16.51 -8.64 4.58
CA CYS A 77 -15.36 -7.76 4.37
C CYS A 77 -14.03 -8.44 4.67
N GLY A 78 -13.96 -9.50 5.48
CA GLY A 78 -12.72 -10.24 5.73
C GLY A 78 -12.41 -11.32 4.67
N LEU A 79 -13.44 -11.77 3.94
CA LEU A 79 -13.37 -12.94 3.05
C LEU A 79 -13.26 -12.56 1.58
N GLU A 80 -13.89 -11.45 1.16
CA GLU A 80 -13.99 -11.04 -0.24
C GLU A 80 -13.48 -9.62 -0.44
N ALA A 81 -12.59 -9.43 -1.42
CA ALA A 81 -12.09 -8.11 -1.77
C ALA A 81 -13.21 -7.30 -2.44
N PRO A 82 -13.53 -6.10 -1.95
CA PRO A 82 -14.60 -5.28 -2.51
C PRO A 82 -14.26 -4.84 -3.94
N ARG A 83 -15.28 -4.77 -4.80
CA ARG A 83 -15.14 -4.25 -6.17
C ARG A 83 -14.82 -2.75 -6.10
N LEU A 84 -13.66 -2.36 -6.59
CA LEU A 84 -13.27 -0.96 -6.71
C LEU A 84 -14.01 -0.34 -7.90
N GLU A 85 -14.93 0.59 -7.64
CA GLU A 85 -15.45 1.47 -8.68
C GLU A 85 -14.69 2.80 -8.67
N TYR A 86 -14.12 3.15 -9.81
CA TYR A 86 -13.46 4.43 -9.98
C TYR A 86 -14.51 5.50 -10.26
N ARG A 87 -14.99 6.17 -9.21
CA ARG A 87 -15.85 7.36 -9.37
C ARG A 87 -14.96 8.58 -9.63
N SER A 88 -15.07 9.11 -10.84
CA SER A 88 -14.31 10.25 -11.33
C SER A 88 -14.80 11.58 -10.73
N TYR A 89 -14.62 11.81 -9.44
CA TYR A 89 -14.75 13.15 -8.87
C TYR A 89 -13.70 13.39 -7.77
N TRP A 90 -12.99 14.51 -7.96
CA TRP A 90 -11.88 15.09 -7.22
C TRP A 90 -11.71 14.71 -5.72
N ASN A 91 -10.45 14.46 -5.35
CA ASN A 91 -9.82 14.64 -4.03
C ASN A 91 -10.19 13.74 -2.84
N ARG A 92 -10.74 12.54 -3.05
CA ARG A 92 -10.65 11.48 -2.03
C ARG A 92 -10.28 10.15 -2.69
N ALA A 93 -9.45 9.38 -2.00
CA ALA A 93 -8.99 8.04 -2.34
C ALA A 93 -10.09 7.17 -2.98
N PRO A 94 -9.74 6.12 -3.76
CA PRO A 94 -10.71 5.16 -4.30
C PRO A 94 -11.77 4.83 -3.24
N ALA A 95 -13.01 5.22 -3.51
CA ALA A 95 -14.11 4.98 -2.60
C ALA A 95 -14.40 3.48 -2.64
N PHE A 96 -14.01 2.78 -1.57
CA PHE A 96 -14.37 1.40 -1.34
C PHE A 96 -15.89 1.32 -1.16
N ILE A 97 -16.58 0.78 -2.18
CA ILE A 97 -18.01 0.52 -2.09
C ILE A 97 -18.19 -0.82 -1.37
N PRO A 98 -18.83 -0.87 -0.19
CA PRO A 98 -19.11 -2.13 0.49
C PRO A 98 -19.98 -3.02 -0.41
N ILE A 99 -19.69 -4.31 -0.42
CA ILE A 99 -20.35 -5.33 -1.27
C ILE A 99 -21.87 -5.36 -1.03
N GLU A 100 -22.35 -4.87 0.12
CA GLU A 100 -23.78 -4.73 0.43
C GLU A 100 -24.49 -3.59 -0.31
N SER A 101 -23.77 -2.57 -0.80
CA SER A 101 -24.39 -1.55 -1.67
C SER A 101 -24.58 -2.05 -3.11
N ALA A 102 -24.14 -3.27 -3.42
CA ALA A 102 -24.44 -3.96 -4.68
C ALA A 102 -25.75 -4.77 -4.62
N LYS A 103 -26.61 -4.53 -3.61
CA LYS A 103 -28.00 -4.99 -3.61
C LYS A 103 -28.96 -3.80 -3.72
N GLY A 104 -29.45 -3.59 -4.94
CA GLY A 104 -30.67 -2.82 -5.20
C GLY A 104 -30.48 -1.53 -5.98
N GLN A 105 -30.30 -1.62 -7.30
CA GLN A 105 -31.14 -0.81 -8.18
C GLN A 105 -32.57 -1.34 -8.02
N VAL A 106 -33.31 -0.75 -7.09
CA VAL A 106 -34.66 -0.20 -7.31
C VAL A 106 -34.61 1.22 -6.78
#